data_AF-M5E0W3-F1
#
_entry.id   AF-M5E0W3-F1
#
_cell.length_a   1.000
_cell.length_b   1.000
_cell.length_c   1.000
_cell.angle_alpha   90.00
_cell.angle_beta   90.00
_cell.angle_gamma   90.00
#
_symmetry.space_group_name_H-M   'P 1'
#
loop_
_entity.id
_entity.type
_entity.pdbx_description
1 polymer ?
#
loop_
_entity_poly.entity_id
_entity_poly.type
_entity_poly.pdbx_seq_one_letter_code
_entity_poly.pdbx_strand_id
1 'polypeptide(L)'
;MILLKKINDKDGFSLVEIIIIIALGGIILTAVFSSFSSGIRNFYFTEEKSATQREIRFLTSYIAENIRNSTRIELVSDYNEALDSGEAIIGFDGAEFKYRDNSGTDRTVIEFTKTQTVSFELNTENNSPDSLIINIGDVPREIILNNFSSTSANDTDQYIKFKK
;
A
#
# COMPACT_ATOMS: atom_id res chain seq x y z
N MET A 1 -27.57 -74.02 -29.51
CA MET A 1 -26.70 -74.36 -28.36
C MET A 1 -25.62 -73.29 -28.29
N ILE A 2 -25.81 -72.27 -27.44
CA ILE A 2 -24.86 -71.16 -27.25
C ILE A 2 -24.24 -71.37 -25.87
N LEU A 3 -22.94 -71.60 -25.84
CA LEU A 3 -22.15 -71.76 -24.62
C LEU A 3 -22.12 -70.42 -23.87
N LEU A 4 -22.80 -70.35 -22.72
CA LEU A 4 -22.64 -69.29 -21.74
C LEU A 4 -21.23 -69.34 -21.17
N LYS A 5 -20.34 -68.51 -21.73
CA LYS A 5 -19.00 -68.28 -21.19
C LYS A 5 -19.14 -67.61 -19.82
N LYS A 6 -18.84 -68.39 -18.78
CA LYS A 6 -18.84 -67.94 -17.38
C LYS A 6 -17.78 -66.85 -17.21
N ILE A 7 -18.21 -65.59 -17.11
CA ILE A 7 -17.36 -64.48 -16.66
C ILE A 7 -17.21 -64.67 -15.15
N ASN A 8 -16.02 -65.06 -14.73
CA ASN A 8 -15.70 -65.27 -13.32
C ASN A 8 -14.33 -64.64 -13.04
N ASP A 9 -14.19 -63.36 -13.39
CA ASP A 9 -13.09 -62.53 -12.88
C ASP A 9 -13.45 -62.17 -11.44
N LYS A 10 -12.91 -62.95 -10.50
CA LYS A 10 -12.97 -62.69 -9.06
C LYS A 10 -11.59 -62.31 -8.54
N ASP A 11 -10.97 -61.33 -9.17
CA ASP A 11 -9.76 -60.73 -8.62
C ASP A 11 -10.21 -59.63 -7.64
N GLY A 12 -10.30 -60.01 -6.37
CA GLY A 12 -10.51 -59.06 -5.27
C GLY A 12 -9.20 -58.34 -4.96
N PHE A 13 -9.30 -57.10 -4.46
CA PHE A 13 -8.12 -56.35 -4.02
C PHE A 13 -7.44 -57.05 -2.84
N SER A 14 -6.12 -57.18 -2.92
CA SER A 14 -5.32 -57.64 -1.79
C SER A 14 -5.33 -56.59 -0.69
N LEU A 15 -5.32 -57.03 0.57
CA LEU A 15 -5.20 -56.14 1.74
C LEU A 15 -3.95 -55.25 1.65
N VAL A 16 -2.85 -55.79 1.12
CA VAL A 16 -1.60 -55.06 0.92
C VAL A 16 -1.77 -53.95 -0.13
N GLU A 17 -2.54 -54.21 -1.17
CA GLU A 17 -2.80 -53.26 -2.26
C GLU A 17 -3.62 -52.06 -1.76
N ILE A 18 -4.63 -52.31 -0.91
CA ILE A 18 -5.40 -51.25 -0.24
C ILE A 18 -4.50 -50.39 0.66
N ILE A 19 -3.60 -51.01 1.44
CA ILE A 19 -2.68 -50.28 2.32
C ILE A 19 -1.73 -49.38 1.50
N ILE A 20 -1.21 -49.88 0.38
CA ILE A 20 -0.35 -49.10 -0.51
C ILE A 20 -1.11 -47.91 -1.11
N ILE A 21 -2.35 -48.11 -1.57
CA ILE A 21 -3.19 -47.04 -2.13
C ILE A 21 -3.46 -45.97 -1.07
N ILE A 22 -3.78 -46.36 0.17
CA ILE A 22 -4.02 -45.41 1.27
C ILE A 22 -2.73 -44.63 1.60
N ALA A 23 -1.58 -45.30 1.66
CA ALA A 23 -0.30 -44.66 1.93
C ALA A 23 0.07 -43.63 0.86
N LEU A 24 -0.07 -44.02 -0.42
CA LEU A 24 0.18 -43.11 -1.55
C LEU A 24 -0.83 -41.95 -1.59
N GLY A 25 -2.10 -42.24 -1.31
CA GLY A 25 -3.15 -41.23 -1.19
C GLY A 25 -2.84 -40.19 -0.12
N GLY A 26 -2.36 -40.62 1.05
CA GLY A 26 -1.95 -39.71 2.13
C GLY A 26 -0.80 -38.77 1.73
N ILE A 27 0.20 -39.30 1.02
CA ILE A 27 1.33 -38.50 0.51
C ILE A 27 0.83 -37.45 -0.48
N ILE A 28 -0.01 -37.86 -1.44
CA ILE A 28 -0.58 -36.96 -2.45
C ILE A 28 -1.43 -35.88 -1.80
N LEU A 29 -2.32 -36.24 -0.87
CA LEU A 29 -3.17 -35.29 -0.17
C LEU A 29 -2.37 -34.26 0.61
N THR A 30 -1.27 -34.68 1.25
CA THR A 30 -0.39 -33.77 1.99
C THR A 30 0.26 -32.75 1.05
N ALA A 31 0.72 -33.18 -0.12
CA ALA A 31 1.31 -32.28 -1.12
C ALA A 31 0.28 -31.30 -1.70
N VAL A 32 -0.94 -31.78 -1.99
CA VAL A 32 -2.03 -30.92 -2.48
C VAL A 32 -2.42 -29.89 -1.41
N PHE A 33 -2.57 -30.33 -0.17
CA PHE A 33 -2.98 -29.46 0.93
C PHE A 33 -1.91 -28.39 1.25
N SER A 34 -0.62 -28.75 1.22
CA SER A 34 0.45 -27.78 1.44
C SER A 34 0.45 -26.72 0.34
N SER A 35 0.35 -27.13 -0.93
CA SER A 35 0.26 -26.20 -2.06
C SER A 35 -0.96 -25.28 -1.96
N PHE A 36 -2.12 -25.84 -1.58
CA PHE A 36 -3.35 -25.07 -1.42
C PHE A 36 -3.25 -24.03 -0.29
N SER A 37 -2.74 -24.44 0.87
CA SER A 37 -2.54 -23.56 2.03
C SER A 37 -1.55 -22.42 1.73
N SER A 38 -0.44 -22.73 1.05
CA SER A 38 0.51 -21.73 0.56
C SER A 38 -0.13 -20.76 -0.43
N GLY A 39 -0.98 -21.26 -1.35
CA GLY A 39 -1.71 -20.43 -2.31
C GLY A 39 -2.64 -19.43 -1.63
N ILE A 40 -3.43 -19.88 -0.64
CA ILE A 40 -4.31 -19.01 0.14
C ILE A 40 -3.51 -17.93 0.88
N ARG A 41 -2.42 -18.32 1.56
CA ARG A 41 -1.59 -17.36 2.31
C ARG A 41 -0.97 -16.32 1.38
N ASN A 42 -0.51 -16.73 0.20
CA ASN A 42 0.06 -15.81 -0.77
C ASN A 42 -0.99 -14.85 -1.36
N PHE A 43 -2.22 -15.33 -1.57
CA PHE A 43 -3.32 -14.50 -2.02
C PHE A 43 -3.60 -13.35 -1.02
N TYR A 44 -3.78 -13.66 0.26
CA TYR A 44 -4.02 -12.64 1.28
C TYR A 44 -2.85 -11.65 1.41
N PHE A 45 -1.62 -12.14 1.37
CA PHE A 45 -0.43 -11.27 1.40
C PHE A 45 -0.38 -10.32 0.19
N THR A 46 -0.75 -10.82 -0.99
CA THR A 46 -0.78 -10.02 -2.21
C THR A 46 -1.90 -8.99 -2.18
N GLU A 47 -3.06 -9.37 -1.65
CA GLU A 47 -4.22 -8.48 -1.49
C GLU A 47 -3.89 -7.31 -0.56
N GLU A 48 -3.29 -7.60 0.60
CA GLU A 48 -2.86 -6.60 1.58
C GLU A 48 -1.83 -5.63 0.96
N LYS A 49 -0.79 -6.17 0.30
CA LYS A 49 0.21 -5.36 -0.40
C LYS A 49 -0.41 -4.48 -1.50
N SER A 50 -1.38 -5.02 -2.23
CA SER A 50 -2.09 -4.28 -3.27
C SER A 50 -2.93 -3.14 -2.67
N ALA A 51 -3.60 -3.36 -1.54
CA ALA A 51 -4.34 -2.34 -0.82
C ALA A 51 -3.44 -1.17 -0.40
N THR A 52 -2.33 -1.45 0.30
CA THR A 52 -1.37 -0.41 0.71
C THR A 52 -0.79 0.35 -0.48
N GLN A 53 -0.49 -0.33 -1.60
CA GLN A 53 -0.01 0.37 -2.80
C GLN A 53 -1.05 1.29 -3.43
N ARG A 54 -2.34 0.94 -3.37
CA ARG A 54 -3.42 1.83 -3.84
C ARG A 54 -3.54 3.05 -2.95
N GLU A 55 -3.50 2.89 -1.63
CA GLU A 55 -3.53 3.98 -0.65
C GLU A 55 -2.37 4.95 -0.88
N ILE A 56 -1.14 4.43 -1.02
CA ILE A 56 0.05 5.24 -1.31
C ILE A 56 -0.11 6.01 -2.63
N ARG A 57 -0.57 5.35 -3.70
CA ARG A 57 -0.73 6.01 -5.01
C ARG A 57 -1.77 7.11 -4.96
N PHE A 58 -2.90 6.87 -4.30
CA PHE A 58 -3.94 7.87 -4.11
C PHE A 58 -3.37 9.08 -3.37
N LEU A 59 -2.69 8.85 -2.25
CA LEU A 59 -2.07 9.90 -1.45
C LEU A 59 -1.05 10.72 -2.24
N THR A 60 -0.08 10.06 -2.90
CA THR A 60 0.93 10.79 -3.70
C THR A 60 0.27 11.62 -4.79
N SER A 61 -0.81 11.12 -5.41
CA SER A 61 -1.55 11.87 -6.43
C SER A 61 -2.27 13.06 -5.84
N TYR A 62 -2.92 12.90 -4.68
CA TYR A 62 -3.62 13.96 -3.96
C TYR A 62 -2.65 15.07 -3.52
N ILE A 63 -1.49 14.70 -2.98
CA ILE A 63 -0.44 15.65 -2.60
C ILE A 63 0.07 16.37 -3.85
N ALA A 64 0.38 15.64 -4.92
CA ALA A 64 0.86 16.25 -6.17
C ALA A 64 -0.15 17.23 -6.76
N GLU A 65 -1.44 16.93 -6.74
CA GLU A 65 -2.48 17.83 -7.24
C GLU A 65 -2.57 19.12 -6.42
N ASN A 66 -2.45 19.03 -5.10
CA ASN A 66 -2.54 20.20 -4.23
C ASN A 66 -1.27 21.04 -4.22
N ILE A 67 -0.09 20.42 -4.36
CA ILE A 67 1.20 21.07 -4.16
C ILE A 67 1.84 21.55 -5.47
N ARG A 68 1.65 20.84 -6.59
CA ARG A 68 2.39 21.13 -7.85
C ARG A 68 2.23 22.58 -8.33
N ASN A 69 1.06 23.18 -8.10
CA ASN A 69 0.74 24.53 -8.52
C ASN A 69 0.78 25.55 -7.37
N SER A 70 1.20 25.15 -6.17
CA SER A 70 1.31 26.05 -5.03
C SER A 70 2.40 27.11 -5.26
N THR A 71 2.11 28.32 -4.82
CA THR A 71 3.04 29.47 -4.90
C THR A 71 4.05 29.46 -3.75
N ARG A 72 3.62 28.96 -2.58
CA ARG A 72 4.46 28.80 -1.39
C ARG A 72 4.24 27.44 -0.78
N ILE A 73 5.33 26.81 -0.35
CA ILE A 73 5.34 25.55 0.39
C ILE A 73 6.30 25.71 1.57
N GLU A 74 5.89 25.23 2.73
CA GLU A 74 6.65 25.24 3.96
C GLU A 74 6.41 23.92 4.68
N LEU A 75 7.49 23.30 5.16
CA LEU A 75 7.42 22.11 5.99
C LEU A 75 7.22 22.55 7.43
N VAL A 76 6.24 21.96 8.11
CA VAL A 76 5.84 22.36 9.46
C VAL A 76 5.69 21.15 10.36
N SER A 77 6.04 21.31 11.63
CA SER A 77 5.98 20.24 12.64
C SER A 77 4.63 20.16 13.37
N ASP A 78 3.81 21.21 13.32
CA ASP A 78 2.49 21.26 13.95
C ASP A 78 1.38 21.37 12.91
N TYR A 79 0.51 20.36 12.88
CA TYR A 79 -0.70 20.38 12.05
C TYR A 79 -1.58 21.60 12.33
N ASN A 80 -1.54 22.13 13.56
CA ASN A 80 -2.43 23.19 14.04
C ASN A 80 -1.90 24.61 13.82
N GLU A 81 -0.77 24.79 13.14
CA GLU A 81 -0.17 26.10 12.89
C GLU A 81 -1.16 27.12 12.28
N ALA A 82 -1.03 28.41 12.59
CA ALA A 82 -1.92 29.43 12.06
C ALA A 82 -1.83 29.51 10.52
N LEU A 83 -2.97 29.63 9.84
CA LEU A 83 -3.08 29.71 8.39
C LEU A 83 -3.45 31.12 7.95
N ASP A 84 -2.71 31.68 6.98
CA ASP A 84 -3.08 32.93 6.32
C ASP A 84 -4.16 32.71 5.24
N SER A 85 -4.72 33.81 4.71
CA SER A 85 -5.71 33.74 3.63
C SER A 85 -5.15 33.04 2.39
N GLY A 86 -5.82 31.96 1.97
CA GLY A 86 -5.42 31.11 0.84
C GLY A 86 -4.44 29.98 1.20
N GLU A 87 -4.11 29.80 2.48
CA GLU A 87 -3.25 28.71 2.94
C GLU A 87 -4.04 27.47 3.38
N ALA A 88 -3.37 26.33 3.24
CA ALA A 88 -3.83 25.05 3.72
C ALA A 88 -2.65 24.24 4.27
N ILE A 89 -2.95 23.31 5.19
CA ILE A 89 -2.00 22.31 5.68
C ILE A 89 -2.51 20.92 5.31
N ILE A 90 -1.60 20.08 4.85
CA ILE A 90 -1.82 18.64 4.69
C ILE A 90 -0.74 17.86 5.43
N GLY A 91 -1.07 16.67 5.91
CA GLY A 91 -0.09 15.79 6.51
C GLY A 91 -0.73 14.69 7.32
N PHE A 92 0.09 13.95 8.05
CA PHE A 92 -0.36 12.79 8.82
C PHE A 92 -0.54 13.15 10.28
N ASP A 93 -1.75 12.91 10.79
CA ASP A 93 -2.04 12.90 12.21
C ASP A 93 -2.37 11.46 12.63
N GLY A 94 -1.36 10.75 13.15
CA GLY A 94 -1.47 9.32 13.44
C GLY A 94 -1.63 8.47 12.17
N ALA A 95 -2.79 7.83 12.00
CA ALA A 95 -3.12 7.00 10.83
C ALA A 95 -3.91 7.76 9.75
N GLU A 96 -4.35 8.98 10.05
CA GLU A 96 -5.19 9.78 9.18
C GLU A 96 -4.35 10.80 8.41
N PHE A 97 -4.51 10.82 7.10
CA PHE A 97 -4.05 11.93 6.28
C PHE A 97 -5.12 13.01 6.25
N LYS A 98 -4.79 14.20 6.74
CA LYS A 98 -5.74 15.30 6.91
C LYS A 98 -5.41 16.48 6.00
N TYR A 99 -6.44 17.26 5.74
CA TYR A 99 -6.38 18.56 5.06
C TYR A 99 -7.11 19.58 5.93
N ARG A 100 -6.48 20.73 6.16
CA ARG A 100 -7.08 21.90 6.80
C ARG A 100 -6.88 23.12 5.94
N ASP A 101 -7.93 23.93 5.78
CA ASP A 101 -7.82 25.26 5.20
C ASP A 101 -7.95 26.35 6.28
N ASN A 102 -7.71 27.61 5.92
CA ASN A 102 -7.87 28.75 6.81
C ASN A 102 -9.33 28.95 7.33
N SER A 103 -10.33 28.24 6.79
CA SER A 103 -11.67 28.26 7.40
C SER A 103 -11.75 27.44 8.69
N GLY A 104 -10.66 26.77 9.08
CA GLY A 104 -10.57 25.90 10.25
C GLY A 104 -11.31 24.57 10.06
N THR A 105 -11.67 24.23 8.82
CA THR A 105 -12.37 22.98 8.52
C THR A 105 -11.35 21.87 8.26
N ASP A 106 -11.30 20.90 9.17
CA ASP A 106 -10.53 19.67 9.00
C ASP A 106 -11.28 18.66 8.14
N ARG A 107 -10.55 18.00 7.26
CA ARG A 107 -11.05 16.91 6.41
C ARG A 107 -10.07 15.74 6.42
N THR A 108 -10.55 14.57 6.83
CA THR A 108 -9.81 13.32 6.62
C THR A 108 -9.92 12.94 5.15
N VAL A 109 -8.77 12.85 4.49
CA VAL A 109 -8.67 12.52 3.05
C VAL A 109 -8.59 11.01 2.87
N ILE A 110 -7.81 10.35 3.72
CA ILE A 110 -7.67 8.89 3.77
C ILE A 110 -7.19 8.47 5.16
N GLU A 111 -7.66 7.32 5.61
CA GLU A 111 -7.13 6.63 6.78
C GLU A 111 -6.38 5.39 6.27
N PHE A 112 -5.12 5.23 6.67
CA PHE A 112 -4.35 4.06 6.28
C PHE A 112 -4.76 2.86 7.13
N THR A 113 -4.96 1.72 6.48
CA THR A 113 -5.24 0.45 7.16
C THR A 113 -4.12 0.05 8.14
N LYS A 114 -2.90 0.54 7.92
CA LYS A 114 -1.73 0.39 8.80
C LYS A 114 -1.00 1.72 8.96
N THR A 115 -0.52 2.01 10.17
CA THR A 115 0.31 3.19 10.41
C THR A 115 1.57 3.12 9.57
N GLN A 116 1.78 4.13 8.73
CA GLN A 116 2.97 4.29 7.91
C GLN A 116 3.77 5.46 8.45
N THR A 117 5.09 5.32 8.54
CA THR A 117 5.96 6.49 8.77
C THR A 117 5.98 7.30 7.48
N VAL A 118 5.53 8.55 7.58
CA VAL A 118 5.58 9.50 6.47
C VAL A 118 6.41 10.71 6.86
N SER A 119 7.30 11.10 5.97
CA SER A 119 8.04 12.34 6.10
C SER A 119 8.18 13.05 4.76
N PHE A 120 8.35 14.36 4.85
CA PHE A 120 8.51 15.24 3.70
C PHE A 120 9.88 15.90 3.73
N GLU A 121 10.46 16.04 2.55
CA GLU A 121 11.75 16.69 2.34
C GLU A 121 11.66 17.58 1.10
N LEU A 122 12.09 18.83 1.21
CA LEU A 122 12.16 19.76 0.10
C LEU A 122 13.58 19.75 -0.49
N ASN A 123 13.68 19.43 -1.77
CA ASN A 123 14.91 19.52 -2.52
C ASN A 123 14.93 20.83 -3.32
N THR A 124 15.85 21.74 -2.96
CA THR A 124 16.03 23.06 -3.59
C THR A 124 17.49 23.24 -4.01
N GLU A 125 17.93 22.43 -4.97
CA GLU A 125 19.28 22.51 -5.52
C GLU A 125 19.39 23.56 -6.63
N ASN A 126 20.50 24.32 -6.65
CA ASN A 126 20.74 25.44 -7.58
C ASN A 126 20.69 25.11 -9.10
N ASN A 127 20.58 23.84 -9.49
CA ASN A 127 20.57 23.38 -10.89
C ASN A 127 19.52 22.29 -11.20
N SER A 128 18.64 21.99 -10.25
CA SER A 128 17.56 21.00 -10.41
C SER A 128 16.22 21.72 -10.25
N PRO A 129 15.14 21.24 -10.90
CA PRO A 129 13.81 21.77 -10.58
C PRO A 129 13.49 21.47 -9.12
N ASP A 130 12.92 22.44 -8.42
CA ASP A 130 12.52 22.26 -7.03
C ASP A 130 11.56 21.07 -6.93
N SER A 131 11.81 20.19 -5.95
CA SER A 131 11.02 18.98 -5.78
C SER A 131 10.69 18.71 -4.32
N LEU A 132 9.52 18.08 -4.12
CA LEU A 132 9.10 17.54 -2.84
C LEU A 132 9.30 16.03 -2.86
N ILE A 133 10.11 15.54 -1.94
CA ILE A 133 10.29 14.11 -1.68
C ILE A 133 9.33 13.71 -0.56
N ILE A 134 8.50 12.72 -0.85
CA ILE A 134 7.58 12.08 0.08
C ILE A 134 8.14 10.70 0.39
N ASN A 135 8.56 10.49 1.63
CA ASN A 135 9.00 9.20 2.13
C ASN A 135 7.80 8.53 2.81
N ILE A 136 7.21 7.51 2.19
CA ILE A 136 6.15 6.68 2.80
C ILE A 136 6.68 5.26 2.94
N GLY A 137 7.01 4.86 4.17
CA GLY A 137 7.75 3.61 4.42
C GLY A 137 9.09 3.60 3.67
N ASP A 138 9.39 2.52 2.96
CA ASP A 138 10.69 2.34 2.26
C ASP A 138 10.71 2.89 0.82
N VAL A 139 9.65 3.58 0.38
CA VAL A 139 9.49 3.98 -1.02
C VAL A 139 9.42 5.50 -1.15
N PRO A 140 10.54 6.17 -1.51
CA PRO A 140 10.52 7.60 -1.78
C PRO A 140 9.75 7.90 -3.06
N ARG A 141 9.04 9.02 -3.07
CA ARG A 141 8.30 9.56 -4.21
C ARG A 141 8.63 11.03 -4.40
N GLU A 142 9.00 11.41 -5.61
CA GLU A 142 9.37 12.78 -5.93
C GLU A 142 8.25 13.48 -6.72
N ILE A 143 7.96 14.72 -6.36
CA ILE A 143 7.00 15.59 -7.05
C ILE A 143 7.73 16.88 -7.45
N ILE A 144 7.76 17.17 -8.74
CA ILE A 144 8.28 18.42 -9.27
C ILE A 144 7.31 19.57 -8.98
N LEU A 145 7.86 20.69 -8.54
CA LEU A 145 7.15 21.92 -8.17
C LEU A 145 7.30 22.97 -9.28
N ASN A 146 6.19 23.51 -9.78
CA ASN A 146 6.23 24.39 -10.97
C ASN A 146 6.28 25.89 -10.64
N ASN A 147 5.68 26.31 -9.53
CA ASN A 147 5.47 27.73 -9.19
C ASN A 147 6.05 28.11 -7.81
N PHE A 148 7.03 27.34 -7.35
CA PHE A 148 7.50 27.42 -5.97
C PHE A 148 8.51 28.56 -5.76
N SER A 149 8.29 29.36 -4.73
CA SER A 149 9.31 30.19 -4.10
C SER A 149 9.58 29.64 -2.70
N SER A 150 10.81 29.18 -2.44
CA SER A 150 11.16 28.56 -1.16
C SER A 150 11.18 29.56 -0.02
N THR A 151 10.65 29.14 1.13
CA THR A 151 10.97 29.75 2.43
C THR A 151 11.56 28.62 3.26
N SER A 152 12.83 28.78 3.65
CA SER A 152 13.65 27.76 4.28
C SER A 152 12.95 27.08 5.46
N ALA A 153 12.79 25.76 5.37
CA ALA A 153 12.85 24.86 6.52
C ALA A 153 13.58 23.59 6.07
N ASN A 154 14.89 23.54 6.35
CA ASN A 154 15.64 22.29 6.33
C ASN A 154 15.18 21.47 7.53
N ASP A 155 14.02 20.84 7.46
CA ASP A 155 13.66 19.82 8.43
C ASP A 155 12.68 18.83 7.82
N THR A 156 12.98 17.56 8.07
CA THR A 156 12.11 16.44 7.75
C THR A 156 10.88 16.52 8.64
N ASP A 157 9.74 16.92 8.08
CA ASP A 157 8.52 17.15 8.85
C ASP A 157 7.35 16.30 8.35
N GLN A 158 6.31 16.22 9.20
CA GLN A 158 5.12 15.41 8.98
C GLN A 158 3.97 16.14 8.29
N TYR A 159 4.10 17.47 8.13
CA TYR A 159 3.07 18.31 7.55
C TYR A 159 3.66 19.29 6.53
N ILE A 160 2.82 19.66 5.58
CA ILE A 160 3.11 20.59 4.51
C ILE A 160 2.07 21.69 4.58
N LYS A 161 2.52 22.91 4.89
CA LYS A 161 1.77 24.14 4.73
C LYS A 161 2.00 24.66 3.31
N PHE A 162 0.95 25.02 2.60
CA PHE A 162 1.06 25.54 1.25
C PHE A 162 0.00 26.58 0.92
N LYS A 163 0.32 27.42 -0.05
CA LYS A 163 -0.57 28.46 -0.58
C LYS A 163 -0.84 28.20 -2.05
N LYS A 164 -2.13 28.13 -2.42
CA LYS A 164 -2.55 28.03 -3.83
C LYS A 164 -2.36 29.34 -4.58
#